data_AF-A0A8H4AMB6-F1
#
_entry.id   AF-A0A8H4AMB6-F1
#
_cell.length_a   1.000
_cell.length_b   1.000
_cell.length_c   1.000
_cell.angle_alpha   90.00
_cell.angle_beta   90.00
_cell.angle_gamma   90.00
#
_symmetry.space_group_name_H-M   'P 1'
#
loop_
_entity.id
_entity.type
_entity.pdbx_description
1 polymer ?
#
loop_
_entity_poly.entity_id
_entity_poly.type
_entity_poly.pdbx_seq_one_letter_code
_entity_poly.pdbx_strand_id
1 'polypeptide(L)'
;MEERKKTQSHRLFNILSPYERRREDENILHHTLFYGLKCFTFGALVVLFLLYLAFMIYKIITDIPIRSTGYDIVDEMNVPDIAICLTSSNSDNIRILRCDLKWTNQTVTRKDNCTDYIIPEVVSLGAHRGSCKIFKANKTIKYTNSNSSLNGLGQIGFYFNIPNISAEETNNIGIASLSIQLTSPDFDPLLYSEQVISYMDKAILSNLQLQWNFVAGMVNYAAVVKFRTIAYKTILPGDVHAIIGLTPNYHTTYFIESDIHYFPFNSKPEGLPNGTSGYFSVAAGTFIQEQTIEHRLFTVFSALASAGAISGVLLDTRKRI
;
A
#
# COMPACT_ATOMS: atom_id res chain seq x y z
N MET A 1 -76.33 -34.67 88.57
CA MET A 1 -75.73 -35.99 88.30
C MET A 1 -75.45 -36.07 86.82
N GLU A 2 -74.37 -35.46 86.33
CA GLU A 2 -72.98 -35.86 86.53
C GLU A 2 -72.67 -37.20 85.83
N GLU A 3 -72.21 -37.12 84.59
CA GLU A 3 -70.86 -37.59 84.25
C GLU A 3 -70.37 -36.95 82.95
N ARG A 4 -69.22 -36.26 83.05
CA ARG A 4 -68.36 -35.87 81.93
C ARG A 4 -67.38 -37.02 81.65
N LYS A 5 -67.05 -37.25 80.38
CA LYS A 5 -65.69 -37.60 79.90
C LYS A 5 -65.63 -37.39 78.38
N LYS A 6 -64.97 -36.31 77.94
CA LYS A 6 -63.65 -36.32 77.27
C LYS A 6 -63.57 -37.34 76.11
N THR A 7 -63.45 -36.85 74.87
CA THR A 7 -62.31 -37.04 73.94
C THR A 7 -62.75 -36.65 72.52
N GLN A 8 -62.37 -35.47 72.02
CA GLN A 8 -62.32 -35.24 70.57
C GLN A 8 -61.10 -34.37 70.27
N SER A 9 -59.97 -35.07 70.23
CA SER A 9 -58.66 -34.56 69.88
C SER A 9 -58.40 -34.91 68.42
N HIS A 10 -57.97 -33.90 67.65
CA HIS A 10 -57.30 -34.00 66.35
C HIS A 10 -57.96 -34.85 65.25
N ARG A 11 -58.62 -34.17 64.31
CA ARG A 11 -58.58 -34.49 62.85
C ARG A 11 -59.21 -33.35 62.07
N LEU A 12 -58.41 -32.32 61.79
CA LEU A 12 -58.72 -31.29 60.83
C LEU A 12 -57.43 -30.96 60.08
N PHE A 13 -56.95 -31.94 59.32
CA PHE A 13 -55.95 -31.74 58.28
C PHE A 13 -56.29 -32.68 57.13
N ASN A 14 -56.22 -32.11 55.92
CA ASN A 14 -56.34 -32.75 54.61
C ASN A 14 -57.74 -33.08 54.10
N ILE A 15 -58.41 -32.08 53.53
CA ILE A 15 -59.25 -32.28 52.35
C ILE A 15 -58.96 -31.13 51.36
N LEU A 16 -57.80 -31.20 50.69
CA LEU A 16 -57.68 -30.65 49.34
C LEU A 16 -58.20 -31.74 48.40
N SER A 17 -59.15 -31.40 47.54
CA SER A 17 -59.77 -32.39 46.65
C SER A 17 -58.73 -33.00 45.71
N PRO A 18 -58.86 -34.27 45.30
CA PRO A 18 -57.93 -34.91 44.35
C PRO A 18 -57.88 -34.20 42.97
N TYR A 19 -58.81 -33.27 42.71
CA TYR A 19 -58.83 -32.42 41.52
C TYR A 19 -57.91 -31.20 41.64
N GLU A 20 -57.78 -30.59 42.82
CA GLU A 20 -56.83 -29.49 43.07
C GLU A 20 -55.39 -29.98 43.10
N ARG A 21 -55.14 -31.14 43.70
CA ARG A 21 -53.80 -31.75 43.76
C ARG A 21 -53.25 -32.12 42.38
N ARG A 22 -54.13 -32.60 41.47
CA ARG A 22 -53.76 -32.90 40.07
C ARG A 22 -53.47 -31.63 39.25
N ARG A 23 -54.13 -30.51 39.57
CA ARG A 23 -53.91 -29.19 38.94
C ARG A 23 -52.64 -28.51 39.45
N GLU A 24 -52.27 -28.71 40.71
CA GLU A 24 -50.97 -28.30 41.27
C GLU A 24 -49.82 -29.11 40.64
N ASP A 25 -49.97 -30.43 40.50
CA ASP A 25 -48.95 -31.29 39.88
C ASP A 25 -48.76 -30.95 38.38
N GLU A 26 -49.81 -30.64 37.62
CA GLU A 26 -49.72 -30.15 36.23
C GLU A 26 -49.06 -28.77 36.13
N ASN A 27 -49.35 -27.85 37.04
CA ASN A 27 -48.71 -26.53 37.09
C ASN A 27 -47.22 -26.64 37.47
N ILE A 28 -46.86 -27.55 38.37
CA ILE A 28 -45.47 -27.83 38.76
C ILE A 28 -44.69 -28.48 37.60
N LEU A 29 -45.33 -29.40 36.86
CA LEU A 29 -44.77 -30.02 35.66
C LEU A 29 -44.56 -28.99 34.54
N HIS A 30 -45.54 -28.12 34.28
CA HIS A 30 -45.40 -27.03 33.32
C HIS A 30 -44.31 -26.04 33.74
N HIS A 31 -44.21 -25.70 35.02
CA HIS A 31 -43.13 -24.83 35.53
C HIS A 31 -41.74 -25.45 35.39
N THR A 32 -41.58 -26.74 35.69
CA THR A 32 -40.27 -27.43 35.57
C THR A 32 -39.87 -27.65 34.12
N LEU A 33 -40.80 -27.95 33.23
CA LEU A 33 -40.56 -28.11 31.79
C LEU A 33 -40.24 -26.76 31.14
N PHE A 34 -40.92 -25.69 31.54
CA PHE A 34 -40.64 -24.31 31.12
C PHE A 34 -39.29 -23.82 31.66
N TYR A 35 -38.92 -24.17 32.89
CA TYR A 35 -37.62 -23.84 33.47
C TYR A 35 -36.49 -24.63 32.80
N GLY A 36 -36.69 -25.92 32.51
CA GLY A 36 -35.75 -26.76 31.76
C GLY A 36 -35.52 -26.24 30.34
N LEU A 37 -36.58 -25.85 29.64
CA LEU A 37 -36.50 -25.22 28.31
C LEU A 37 -35.75 -23.87 28.37
N LYS A 38 -35.99 -23.06 29.40
CA LYS A 38 -35.24 -21.81 29.65
C LYS A 38 -33.75 -22.06 29.89
N CYS A 39 -33.39 -23.03 30.72
CA CYS A 39 -32.00 -23.39 30.96
C CYS A 39 -31.31 -23.95 29.70
N PHE A 40 -32.02 -24.76 28.92
CA PHE A 40 -31.51 -25.31 27.66
C PHE A 40 -31.27 -24.21 26.62
N THR A 41 -32.26 -23.33 26.39
CA THR A 41 -32.11 -22.19 25.47
C THR A 41 -31.00 -21.24 25.89
N PHE A 42 -30.87 -20.94 27.19
CA PHE A 42 -29.77 -20.15 27.71
C PHE A 42 -28.41 -20.81 27.49
N GLY A 43 -28.28 -22.11 27.79
CA GLY A 43 -27.06 -22.88 27.54
C GLY A 43 -26.67 -22.88 26.05
N ALA A 44 -27.64 -23.09 25.15
CA ALA A 44 -27.43 -23.06 23.72
C ALA A 44 -26.96 -21.68 23.23
N LEU A 45 -27.54 -20.60 23.74
CA LEU A 45 -27.14 -19.23 23.40
C LEU A 45 -25.73 -18.90 23.90
N VAL A 46 -25.34 -19.38 25.08
CA VAL A 46 -23.96 -19.22 25.60
C VAL A 46 -22.95 -19.95 24.72
N VAL A 47 -23.24 -21.19 24.32
CA VAL A 47 -22.36 -21.96 23.41
C VAL A 47 -22.24 -21.26 22.05
N LEU A 48 -23.34 -20.81 21.47
CA LEU A 48 -23.34 -20.05 20.21
C LEU A 48 -22.53 -18.76 20.32
N PHE A 49 -22.64 -18.04 21.44
CA PHE A 49 -21.88 -16.82 21.69
C PHE A 49 -20.37 -17.10 21.79
N LEU A 50 -19.95 -18.15 22.49
CA LEU A 50 -18.54 -18.55 22.57
C LEU A 50 -17.97 -18.97 21.21
N LEU A 51 -18.74 -19.71 20.41
CA LEU A 51 -18.37 -20.06 19.04
C LEU A 51 -18.24 -18.82 18.16
N TYR A 52 -19.13 -17.84 18.31
CA TYR A 52 -19.07 -16.57 17.59
C TYR A 52 -17.82 -15.76 17.98
N LEU A 53 -17.48 -15.67 19.26
CA LEU A 53 -16.25 -15.01 19.71
C LEU A 53 -15.00 -15.70 19.15
N ALA A 54 -14.94 -17.03 19.19
CA ALA A 54 -13.84 -17.80 18.61
C ALA A 54 -13.71 -17.54 17.09
N PHE A 55 -14.84 -17.51 16.38
CA PHE A 55 -14.88 -17.16 14.96
C PHE A 55 -14.36 -15.74 14.69
N MET A 56 -14.77 -14.75 15.50
CA MET A 56 -14.31 -13.37 15.35
C MET A 56 -12.81 -13.21 15.63
N ILE A 57 -12.29 -13.87 16.66
CA ILE A 57 -10.84 -13.90 16.95
C ILE A 57 -10.08 -14.52 15.77
N TYR A 58 -10.56 -15.66 15.26
CA TYR A 58 -9.97 -16.30 14.10
C TYR A 58 -9.97 -15.36 12.88
N LYS A 59 -11.06 -14.62 12.63
CA LYS A 59 -11.16 -13.66 11.54
C LYS A 59 -10.22 -12.47 11.71
N ILE A 60 -10.01 -11.95 12.92
CA ILE A 60 -9.05 -10.85 13.17
C ILE A 60 -7.61 -11.32 12.89
N ILE A 61 -7.26 -12.55 13.28
CA ILE A 61 -5.92 -13.12 13.09
C ILE A 61 -5.65 -13.42 11.61
N THR A 62 -6.64 -13.95 10.90
CA THR A 62 -6.52 -14.36 9.50
C THR A 62 -6.95 -13.30 8.50
N ASP A 63 -7.21 -12.07 8.96
CA ASP A 63 -7.67 -10.98 8.10
C ASP A 63 -6.60 -10.62 7.07
N ILE A 64 -6.99 -10.63 5.79
CA ILE A 64 -6.18 -10.14 4.68
C ILE A 64 -6.66 -8.72 4.38
N PRO A 65 -5.79 -7.70 4.50
CA PRO A 65 -6.21 -6.33 4.22
C PRO A 65 -6.74 -6.19 2.80
N ILE A 66 -7.89 -5.53 2.65
CA ILE A 66 -8.41 -5.11 1.35
C ILE A 66 -7.68 -3.85 0.90
N ARG A 67 -7.58 -3.65 -0.41
CA ARG A 67 -6.96 -2.46 -1.00
C ARG A 67 -8.03 -1.54 -1.60
N SER A 68 -7.91 -0.26 -1.31
CA SER A 68 -8.70 0.80 -1.95
C SER A 68 -7.77 1.70 -2.73
N THR A 69 -8.06 1.92 -4.01
CA THR A 69 -7.32 2.83 -4.89
C THR A 69 -8.02 4.18 -4.95
N GLY A 70 -7.28 5.26 -4.74
CA GLY A 70 -7.73 6.63 -4.86
C GLY A 70 -6.72 7.49 -5.60
N TYR A 71 -7.08 8.74 -5.82
CA TYR A 71 -6.23 9.72 -6.49
C TYR A 71 -6.07 10.95 -5.60
N ASP A 72 -4.85 11.46 -5.53
CA ASP A 72 -4.51 12.69 -4.83
C ASP A 72 -3.87 13.66 -5.82
N ILE A 73 -4.24 14.94 -5.76
CA ILE A 73 -3.70 15.96 -6.66
C ILE A 73 -2.63 16.73 -5.90
N VAL A 74 -1.40 16.69 -6.40
CA VAL A 74 -0.26 17.36 -5.77
C VAL A 74 0.19 18.55 -6.61
N ASP A 75 0.46 19.69 -5.99
CA ASP A 75 0.92 20.87 -6.72
C ASP A 75 2.41 20.77 -7.13
N GLU A 76 3.18 19.97 -6.37
CA GLU A 76 4.60 19.73 -6.59
C GLU A 76 4.95 18.25 -6.48
N MET A 77 5.93 17.80 -7.24
CA MET A 77 6.52 16.46 -7.15
C MET A 77 8.04 16.55 -7.05
N ASN A 78 8.64 15.78 -6.16
CA ASN A 78 10.11 15.70 -6.09
C ASN A 78 10.66 15.11 -7.40
N VAL A 79 11.82 15.63 -7.83
CA VAL A 79 12.55 15.04 -8.94
C VAL A 79 13.00 13.63 -8.55
N PRO A 80 12.74 12.60 -9.38
CA PRO A 80 13.16 11.24 -9.10
C PRO A 80 14.68 11.09 -9.15
N ASP A 81 15.20 10.10 -8.43
CA ASP A 81 16.56 9.64 -8.62
C ASP A 81 16.62 8.89 -9.97
N ILE A 82 17.67 9.15 -10.76
CA ILE A 82 17.80 8.60 -12.11
C ILE A 82 19.09 7.81 -12.19
N ALA A 83 18.99 6.49 -12.31
CA ALA A 83 20.12 5.62 -12.58
C ALA A 83 20.29 5.45 -14.09
N ILE A 84 21.45 5.83 -14.61
CA ILE A 84 21.81 5.76 -16.03
C ILE A 84 22.90 4.69 -16.16
N CYS A 85 22.54 3.54 -16.70
CA CYS A 85 23.38 2.35 -16.71
C CYS A 85 23.73 1.91 -18.13
N LEU A 86 24.96 1.44 -18.30
CA LEU A 86 25.35 0.63 -19.46
C LEU A 86 25.03 -0.84 -19.17
N THR A 87 24.60 -1.56 -20.20
CA THR A 87 24.48 -3.03 -20.19
C THR A 87 25.85 -3.71 -20.24
N SER A 88 26.83 -3.04 -20.84
CA SER A 88 28.23 -3.47 -20.96
C SER A 88 29.03 -3.16 -19.69
N SER A 89 29.83 -4.13 -19.24
CA SER A 89 30.70 -4.06 -18.06
C SER A 89 31.90 -3.09 -18.19
N ASN A 90 32.05 -2.39 -19.32
CA ASN A 90 33.06 -1.34 -19.48
C ASN A 90 32.51 -0.01 -18.95
N SER A 91 32.71 0.20 -17.65
CA SER A 91 32.18 1.31 -16.83
C SER A 91 32.57 2.73 -17.24
N ASP A 92 33.64 2.88 -18.02
CA ASP A 92 34.30 4.17 -18.19
C ASP A 92 33.85 4.97 -19.42
N ASN A 93 32.82 4.48 -20.11
CA ASN A 93 32.44 5.03 -21.40
C ASN A 93 31.21 5.95 -21.37
N ILE A 94 30.22 5.80 -20.47
CA ILE A 94 29.11 6.79 -20.45
C ILE A 94 29.63 8.14 -19.98
N ARG A 95 29.45 9.15 -20.82
CA ARG A 95 29.65 10.55 -20.45
C ARG A 95 28.32 11.28 -20.55
N ILE A 96 27.83 11.78 -19.43
CA ILE A 96 26.78 12.80 -19.45
C ILE A 96 27.47 14.11 -19.76
N LEU A 97 27.18 14.67 -20.93
CA LEU A 97 27.82 15.90 -21.43
C LEU A 97 27.20 17.14 -20.80
N ARG A 98 25.88 17.13 -20.64
CA ARG A 98 25.11 18.29 -20.15
C ARG A 98 23.75 17.86 -19.64
N CYS A 99 23.21 18.59 -18.68
CA CYS A 99 21.79 18.60 -18.39
C CYS A 99 21.20 20.00 -18.54
N ASP A 100 20.00 20.02 -19.07
CA ASP A 100 19.20 21.23 -19.26
C ASP A 100 18.00 21.13 -18.33
N LEU A 101 17.95 21.98 -17.30
CA LEU A 101 16.80 22.13 -16.42
C LEU A 101 15.90 23.21 -17.04
N LYS A 102 14.76 22.78 -17.60
CA LYS A 102 13.76 23.66 -18.19
C LYS A 102 12.69 23.95 -17.16
N TRP A 103 12.61 25.22 -16.76
CA TRP A 103 11.66 25.70 -15.78
C TRP A 103 10.31 26.02 -16.44
N THR A 104 9.26 26.04 -15.62
CA THR A 104 7.89 26.38 -16.05
C THR A 104 7.78 27.79 -16.64
N ASN A 105 8.60 28.74 -16.16
CA ASN A 105 8.75 30.09 -16.74
C ASN A 105 9.54 30.13 -18.07
N GLN A 106 9.81 28.97 -18.70
CA GLN A 106 10.56 28.81 -19.95
C GLN A 106 12.05 29.15 -19.89
N THR A 107 12.60 29.52 -18.73
CA THR A 107 14.05 29.66 -18.58
C THR A 107 14.72 28.29 -18.60
N VAL A 108 15.96 28.23 -19.10
CA VAL A 108 16.74 27.00 -19.15
C VAL A 108 18.05 27.20 -18.41
N THR A 109 18.25 26.43 -17.35
CA THR A 109 19.53 26.36 -16.65
C THR A 109 20.33 25.20 -17.22
N ARG A 110 21.48 25.51 -17.84
CA ARG A 110 22.38 24.50 -18.39
C ARG A 110 23.48 24.19 -17.39
N LYS A 111 23.73 22.91 -17.17
CA LYS A 111 24.78 22.40 -16.28
C LYS A 111 25.63 21.41 -17.06
N ASP A 112 26.85 21.81 -17.38
CA ASP A 112 27.80 20.93 -18.07
C ASP A 112 28.21 19.78 -17.14
N ASN A 113 28.26 18.57 -17.68
CA ASN A 113 28.52 17.31 -16.98
C ASN A 113 27.60 16.95 -15.81
N CYS A 114 26.61 17.80 -15.47
CA CYS A 114 25.71 17.62 -14.33
C CYS A 114 26.43 17.32 -13.01
N THR A 115 27.64 17.85 -12.81
CA THR A 115 28.53 17.49 -11.68
C THR A 115 27.89 17.73 -10.32
N ASP A 116 26.98 18.70 -10.23
CA ASP A 116 26.30 19.05 -8.99
C ASP A 116 25.28 17.98 -8.54
N TYR A 117 24.85 17.12 -9.45
CA TYR A 117 23.77 16.16 -9.22
C TYR A 117 24.14 14.70 -9.55
N ILE A 118 25.13 14.48 -10.41
CA ILE A 118 25.61 13.13 -10.73
C ILE A 118 26.64 12.70 -9.68
N ILE A 119 26.36 11.61 -9.01
CA ILE A 119 27.29 10.96 -8.09
C ILE A 119 28.48 10.45 -8.93
N PRO A 120 29.73 10.81 -8.56
CA PRO A 120 30.91 10.47 -9.35
C PRO A 120 31.19 8.95 -9.35
N GLU A 121 30.82 8.27 -8.27
CA GLU A 121 30.99 6.84 -8.09
C GLU A 121 30.14 6.04 -9.08
N VAL A 122 30.75 5.03 -9.69
CA VAL A 122 30.02 4.07 -10.53
C VAL A 122 29.41 3.03 -9.60
N VAL A 123 28.09 2.91 -9.65
CA VAL A 123 27.36 1.94 -8.82
C VAL A 123 26.98 0.73 -9.65
N SER A 124 27.18 -0.47 -9.09
CA SER A 124 26.65 -1.70 -9.65
C SER A 124 25.26 -1.98 -9.07
N LEU A 125 24.24 -2.01 -9.94
CA LEU A 125 22.85 -2.31 -9.58
C LEU A 125 22.43 -3.72 -10.02
N GLY A 126 23.40 -4.61 -10.21
CA GLY A 126 23.21 -6.02 -10.58
C GLY A 126 23.90 -6.45 -11.87
N ALA A 127 23.68 -7.71 -12.28
CA ALA A 127 24.39 -8.36 -13.39
C ALA A 127 24.27 -7.63 -14.75
N HIS A 128 23.17 -6.93 -14.99
CA HIS A 128 22.89 -6.18 -16.22
C HIS A 128 23.05 -4.66 -16.05
N ARG A 129 23.59 -4.22 -14.91
CA ARG A 129 23.80 -2.82 -14.52
C ARG A 129 25.10 -2.71 -13.73
N GLY A 130 26.16 -3.29 -14.28
CA GLY A 130 27.47 -3.28 -13.62
C GLY A 130 28.08 -1.89 -13.53
N SER A 131 27.56 -0.92 -14.28
CA SER A 131 28.11 0.43 -14.32
C SER A 131 27.03 1.49 -14.54
N CYS A 132 26.63 2.14 -13.45
CA CYS A 132 25.62 3.19 -13.45
C CYS A 132 26.17 4.52 -12.94
N LYS A 133 25.76 5.61 -13.59
CA LYS A 133 25.83 6.98 -13.06
C LYS A 133 24.47 7.33 -12.48
N ILE A 134 24.46 7.83 -11.25
CA ILE A 134 23.22 8.16 -10.55
C ILE A 134 23.09 9.67 -10.46
N PHE A 135 22.02 10.21 -11.02
CA PHE A 135 21.59 11.57 -10.79
C PHE A 135 20.69 11.61 -9.56
N LYS A 136 21.06 12.43 -8.56
CA LYS A 136 20.28 12.67 -7.36
C LYS A 136 20.05 14.16 -7.18
N ALA A 137 18.78 14.55 -7.13
CA ALA A 137 18.41 15.93 -6.83
C ALA A 137 18.37 16.22 -5.31
N ASN A 138 18.42 15.19 -4.46
CA ASN A 138 18.32 15.30 -2.99
C ASN A 138 17.13 16.17 -2.53
N LYS A 139 15.99 16.09 -3.25
CA LYS A 139 14.78 16.89 -3.02
C LYS A 139 14.97 18.41 -3.07
N THR A 140 16.09 18.90 -3.63
CA THR A 140 16.37 20.33 -3.77
C THR A 140 15.58 20.98 -4.91
N ILE A 141 15.18 20.17 -5.89
CA ILE A 141 14.40 20.61 -7.06
C ILE A 141 13.11 19.78 -7.12
N LYS A 142 12.02 20.44 -7.50
CA LYS A 142 10.70 19.84 -7.67
C LYS A 142 10.10 20.23 -9.01
N TYR A 143 9.36 19.30 -9.59
CA TYR A 143 8.42 19.60 -10.67
C TYR A 143 7.21 20.33 -10.10
N THR A 144 6.74 21.37 -10.77
CA THR A 144 5.52 22.08 -10.38
C THR A 144 4.47 21.95 -11.47
N ASN A 145 3.22 21.89 -11.04
CA ASN A 145 2.10 21.90 -11.96
C ASN A 145 2.07 23.24 -12.70
N SER A 146 1.92 23.21 -14.03
CA SER A 146 1.83 24.43 -14.85
C SER A 146 0.66 25.34 -14.46
N ASN A 147 -0.36 24.78 -13.79
CA ASN A 147 -1.50 25.53 -13.28
C ASN A 147 -1.27 26.11 -11.88
N SER A 148 -0.20 25.71 -11.20
CA SER A 148 0.19 26.28 -9.91
C SER A 148 0.87 27.64 -10.12
N SER A 149 0.76 28.54 -9.14
CA SER A 149 1.49 29.81 -9.14
C SER A 149 2.99 29.66 -8.83
N LEU A 150 3.46 28.42 -8.65
CA LEU A 150 4.82 28.11 -8.22
C LEU A 150 5.74 27.92 -9.42
N ASN A 151 6.80 28.71 -9.47
CA ASN A 151 7.84 28.55 -10.48
C ASN A 151 8.74 27.38 -10.09
N GLY A 152 8.52 26.23 -10.71
CA GLY A 152 9.32 25.04 -10.55
C GLY A 152 9.73 24.41 -11.88
N LEU A 153 10.25 23.20 -11.79
CA LEU A 153 10.82 22.50 -12.92
C LEU A 153 9.70 21.96 -13.82
N GLY A 154 9.83 22.12 -15.13
CA GLY A 154 8.95 21.48 -16.10
C GLY A 154 9.54 20.17 -16.63
N GLN A 155 10.85 20.16 -16.89
CA GLN A 155 11.54 19.05 -17.53
C GLN A 155 13.06 19.12 -17.24
N ILE A 156 13.70 17.95 -17.12
CA ILE A 156 15.17 17.83 -17.15
C ILE A 156 15.55 17.06 -18.40
N GLY A 157 16.43 17.63 -19.22
CA GLY A 157 17.06 16.95 -20.34
C GLY A 157 18.48 16.52 -20.01
N PHE A 158 18.90 15.38 -20.54
CA PHE A 158 20.25 14.83 -20.39
C PHE A 158 20.80 14.48 -21.77
N TYR A 159 21.98 15.02 -22.08
CA TYR A 159 22.73 14.71 -23.29
C TYR A 159 23.85 13.75 -22.91
N PHE A 160 23.90 12.61 -23.58
CA PHE A 160 24.88 11.59 -23.30
C PHE A 160 25.71 11.25 -24.52
N ASN A 161 26.94 10.81 -24.27
CA ASN A 161 27.86 10.28 -25.24
C ASN A 161 28.29 8.88 -24.83
N ILE A 162 28.26 7.96 -25.79
CA ILE A 162 28.78 6.62 -25.66
C ILE A 162 29.93 6.49 -26.68
N PRO A 163 31.20 6.62 -26.24
CA PRO A 163 32.36 6.43 -27.09
C PRO A 163 32.45 4.96 -27.51
N ASN A 164 32.86 4.74 -28.77
CA ASN A 164 33.08 3.41 -29.34
C ASN A 164 31.86 2.48 -29.28
N ILE A 165 30.68 2.98 -29.63
CA ILE A 165 29.52 2.11 -29.92
C ILE A 165 29.95 1.09 -30.96
N SER A 166 29.89 -0.20 -30.60
CA SER A 166 30.28 -1.27 -31.51
C SER A 166 29.35 -1.27 -32.73
N ALA A 167 29.86 -1.67 -33.89
CA ALA A 167 29.06 -1.82 -35.11
C ALA A 167 27.86 -2.77 -34.91
N GLU A 168 27.94 -3.69 -33.94
CA GLU A 168 26.86 -4.62 -33.57
C GLU A 168 25.71 -3.95 -32.81
N GLU A 169 25.98 -2.93 -31.98
CA GLU A 169 24.92 -2.13 -31.32
C GLU A 169 24.28 -1.11 -32.28
N THR A 170 25.02 -0.66 -33.30
CA THR A 170 24.51 0.26 -34.34
C THR A 170 23.70 -0.44 -35.44
N ASN A 171 23.97 -1.73 -35.70
CA ASN A 171 23.27 -2.52 -36.72
C ASN A 171 22.15 -3.41 -36.18
N ASN A 172 22.02 -3.56 -34.86
CA ASN A 172 20.89 -4.28 -34.27
C ASN A 172 19.69 -3.36 -34.07
N ILE A 173 18.53 -3.80 -34.58
CA ILE A 173 17.28 -3.02 -34.67
C ILE A 173 16.69 -2.66 -33.28
N GLY A 174 17.20 -3.22 -32.17
CA GLY A 174 16.53 -3.12 -30.87
C GLY A 174 17.37 -3.23 -29.60
N ILE A 175 18.66 -2.83 -29.60
CA ILE A 175 19.45 -2.83 -28.36
C ILE A 175 19.41 -1.43 -27.73
N ALA A 176 18.91 -1.35 -26.50
CA ALA A 176 19.03 -0.16 -25.66
C ALA A 176 20.51 0.10 -25.37
N SER A 177 21.06 1.21 -25.87
CA SER A 177 22.44 1.61 -25.60
C SER A 177 22.65 2.03 -24.14
N LEU A 178 21.58 2.52 -23.49
CA LEU A 178 21.51 2.79 -22.06
C LEU A 178 20.23 2.22 -21.47
N SER A 179 20.34 1.73 -20.24
CA SER A 179 19.18 1.48 -19.37
C SER A 179 19.07 2.64 -18.39
N ILE A 180 18.02 3.44 -18.53
CA ILE A 180 17.69 4.53 -17.61
C ILE A 180 16.56 4.06 -16.70
N GLN A 181 16.72 4.23 -15.40
CA GLN A 181 15.74 3.81 -14.40
C GLN A 181 15.43 4.95 -13.44
N LEU A 182 14.15 5.13 -13.19
CA LEU A 182 13.62 6.17 -12.31
C LEU A 182 13.19 5.54 -10.99
N THR A 183 13.67 6.07 -9.88
CA THR A 183 13.28 5.66 -8.52
C THR A 183 12.81 6.87 -7.74
N SER A 184 11.93 6.62 -6.76
CA SER A 184 11.48 7.69 -5.88
C SER A 184 12.65 8.13 -5.00
N PRO A 185 12.85 9.45 -4.75
CA PRO A 185 13.89 9.91 -3.85
C PRO A 185 13.61 9.50 -2.38
N ASP A 186 12.39 9.02 -2.10
CA ASP A 186 11.98 8.51 -0.79
C ASP A 186 12.09 6.97 -0.68
N PHE A 187 12.27 6.26 -1.80
CA PHE A 187 12.33 4.80 -1.82
C PHE A 187 13.20 4.30 -2.98
N ASP A 188 14.43 3.91 -2.66
CA ASP A 188 15.40 3.33 -3.61
C ASP A 188 15.95 2.01 -3.06
N PRO A 189 15.21 0.90 -3.25
CA PRO A 189 15.56 -0.39 -2.67
C PRO A 189 16.76 -1.06 -3.39
N LEU A 190 17.23 -0.52 -4.51
CA LEU A 190 18.42 -1.03 -5.19
C LEU A 190 19.71 -0.58 -4.48
N LEU A 191 19.70 0.61 -3.89
CA LEU A 191 20.81 1.13 -3.08
C LEU A 191 20.63 0.81 -1.59
N TYR A 192 19.41 0.87 -1.10
CA TYR A 192 19.07 0.80 0.32
C TYR A 192 18.17 -0.40 0.60
N SER A 193 18.76 -1.59 0.58
CA SER A 193 18.02 -2.86 0.75
C SER A 193 17.26 -2.97 2.08
N GLU A 194 17.71 -2.25 3.10
CA GLU A 194 17.07 -2.16 4.42
C GLU A 194 15.68 -1.50 4.40
N GLN A 195 15.36 -0.74 3.35
CA GLN A 195 14.03 -0.15 3.16
C GLN A 195 12.97 -1.20 2.79
N VAL A 196 13.39 -2.42 2.42
CA VAL A 196 12.49 -3.47 1.92
C VAL A 196 11.91 -4.29 3.07
N ILE A 197 10.76 -3.87 3.57
CA ILE A 197 10.13 -4.45 4.77
C ILE A 197 8.81 -5.14 4.40
N SER A 198 8.00 -4.49 3.57
CA SER A 198 6.67 -4.95 3.17
C SER A 198 6.69 -5.88 1.94
N TYR A 199 5.58 -6.56 1.70
CA TYR A 199 5.41 -7.35 0.46
C TYR A 199 5.45 -6.47 -0.79
N MET A 200 4.93 -5.25 -0.71
CA MET A 200 4.95 -4.32 -1.84
C MET A 200 6.36 -3.82 -2.13
N ASP A 201 7.17 -3.56 -1.11
CA ASP A 201 8.59 -3.21 -1.28
C ASP A 201 9.34 -4.31 -2.05
N LYS A 202 9.09 -5.57 -1.70
CA LYS A 202 9.71 -6.73 -2.37
C LYS A 202 9.26 -6.85 -3.82
N ALA A 203 7.98 -6.61 -4.10
CA ALA A 203 7.45 -6.62 -5.46
C ALA A 203 8.09 -5.50 -6.31
N ILE A 204 8.23 -4.30 -5.75
CA ILE A 204 8.88 -3.17 -6.43
C ILE A 204 10.37 -3.46 -6.64
N LEU A 205 11.09 -3.95 -5.62
CA LEU A 205 12.48 -4.35 -5.78
C LEU A 205 12.63 -5.38 -6.90
N SER A 206 11.75 -6.39 -6.95
CA SER A 206 11.76 -7.40 -8.02
C SER A 206 11.54 -6.78 -9.40
N ASN A 207 10.54 -5.89 -9.55
CA ASN A 207 10.31 -5.14 -10.80
C ASN A 207 11.53 -4.32 -11.22
N LEU A 208 12.19 -3.66 -10.24
CA LEU A 208 13.38 -2.87 -10.50
C LEU A 208 14.58 -3.75 -10.87
N GLN A 209 14.75 -4.92 -10.26
CA GLN A 209 15.80 -5.90 -10.58
C GLN A 209 15.62 -6.51 -11.97
N LEU A 210 14.38 -6.83 -12.34
CA LEU A 210 14.01 -7.39 -13.64
C LEU A 210 14.00 -6.36 -14.78
N GLN A 211 14.23 -5.08 -14.48
CA GLN A 211 14.17 -3.98 -15.45
C GLN A 211 12.81 -3.91 -16.18
N TRP A 212 11.69 -4.18 -15.52
CA TRP A 212 10.38 -4.14 -16.19
C TRP A 212 9.86 -2.73 -16.48
N ASN A 213 10.48 -1.71 -15.88
CA ASN A 213 10.15 -0.30 -16.09
C ASN A 213 11.41 0.54 -16.39
N PHE A 214 12.28 0.02 -17.26
CA PHE A 214 13.43 0.78 -17.73
C PHE A 214 13.09 1.60 -18.97
N VAL A 215 13.78 2.72 -19.12
CA VAL A 215 13.77 3.56 -20.30
C VAL A 215 15.01 3.22 -21.11
N ALA A 216 14.83 2.78 -22.36
CA ALA A 216 15.96 2.59 -23.26
C ALA A 216 16.48 3.95 -23.73
N GLY A 217 17.78 4.24 -23.57
CA GLY A 217 18.46 5.33 -24.25
C GLY A 217 19.06 4.82 -25.55
N MET A 218 18.71 5.44 -26.68
CA MET A 218 19.14 5.00 -28.01
C MET A 218 19.98 6.09 -28.70
N VAL A 219 20.93 5.66 -29.52
CA VAL A 219 21.80 6.55 -30.29
C VAL A 219 21.02 7.18 -31.43
N ASN A 220 21.20 8.49 -31.66
CA ASN A 220 20.46 9.31 -32.62
C ASN A 220 18.95 9.45 -32.34
N TYR A 221 18.51 9.09 -31.13
CA TYR A 221 17.13 9.31 -30.69
C TYR A 221 17.08 10.16 -29.42
N ALA A 222 15.97 10.87 -29.30
CA ALA A 222 15.50 11.54 -28.10
C ALA A 222 14.43 10.67 -27.44
N ALA A 223 14.68 10.23 -26.20
CA ALA A 223 13.67 9.60 -25.35
C ALA A 223 12.99 10.68 -24.48
N VAL A 224 11.70 10.92 -24.71
CA VAL A 224 10.89 11.81 -23.89
C VAL A 224 10.13 10.96 -22.87
N VAL A 225 10.54 11.07 -21.62
CA VAL A 225 9.98 10.30 -20.50
C VAL A 225 9.06 11.19 -19.68
N LYS A 226 7.83 10.72 -19.54
CA LYS A 226 6.85 11.28 -18.62
C LYS A 226 6.60 10.27 -17.52
N PHE A 227 6.75 10.66 -16.27
CA PHE A 227 6.52 9.74 -15.16
C PHE A 227 5.28 10.10 -14.36
N ARG A 228 4.69 9.10 -13.71
CA ARG A 228 3.69 9.27 -12.66
C ARG A 228 4.14 8.53 -11.41
N THR A 229 3.72 9.04 -10.25
CA THR A 229 4.04 8.44 -8.96
C THR A 229 2.82 7.68 -8.43
N ILE A 230 3.09 6.50 -7.87
CA ILE A 230 2.10 5.65 -7.21
C ILE A 230 2.59 5.43 -5.78
N ALA A 231 1.73 5.69 -4.80
CA ALA A 231 2.02 5.42 -3.39
C ALA A 231 1.17 4.26 -2.89
N TYR A 232 1.83 3.28 -2.29
CA TYR A 232 1.21 2.14 -1.62
C TYR A 232 1.32 2.32 -0.12
N LYS A 233 0.19 2.54 0.55
CA LYS A 233 0.07 2.62 2.01
C LYS A 233 -0.30 1.24 2.55
N THR A 234 0.71 0.52 3.00
CA THR A 234 0.61 -0.87 3.46
C THR A 234 0.52 -0.92 4.97
N ILE A 235 -0.28 -1.84 5.52
CA ILE A 235 -0.32 -2.11 6.96
C ILE A 235 0.71 -3.20 7.28
N LEU A 236 1.72 -2.88 8.09
CA LEU A 236 2.74 -3.87 8.44
C LEU A 236 2.17 -5.00 9.32
N PRO A 237 2.74 -6.22 9.24
CA PRO A 237 2.38 -7.29 10.15
C PRO A 237 2.60 -6.87 11.60
N GLY A 238 1.56 -7.01 12.44
CA GLY A 238 1.63 -6.66 13.85
C GLY A 238 1.31 -5.20 14.19
N ASP A 239 0.84 -4.39 13.23
CA ASP A 239 0.31 -3.06 13.54
C ASP A 239 -0.89 -3.16 14.51
N VAL A 240 -0.65 -2.81 15.76
CA VAL A 240 -1.66 -2.89 16.83
C VAL A 240 -2.83 -1.95 16.56
N HIS A 241 -2.58 -0.76 15.98
CA HIS A 241 -3.63 0.22 15.71
C HIS A 241 -4.62 -0.34 14.68
N ALA A 242 -4.10 -0.95 13.62
CA ALA A 242 -4.92 -1.62 12.62
C ALA A 242 -5.71 -2.81 13.20
N ILE A 243 -5.10 -3.59 14.10
CA ILE A 243 -5.76 -4.75 14.74
C ILE A 243 -6.90 -4.31 15.66
N ILE A 244 -6.69 -3.26 16.46
CA ILE A 244 -7.72 -2.81 17.41
C ILE A 244 -8.84 -2.02 16.71
N GLY A 245 -8.57 -1.40 15.56
CA GLY A 245 -9.54 -0.61 14.80
C GLY A 245 -9.33 0.91 14.91
N LEU A 246 -8.11 1.34 15.22
CA LEU A 246 -7.66 2.73 15.10
C LEU A 246 -6.99 2.96 13.73
N THR A 247 -6.66 4.22 13.44
CA THR A 247 -5.91 4.58 12.23
C THR A 247 -4.57 3.84 12.19
N PRO A 248 -4.30 3.01 11.16
CA PRO A 248 -3.04 2.29 11.02
C PRO A 248 -1.82 3.22 10.88
N ASN A 249 -0.66 2.75 11.32
CA ASN A 249 0.62 3.38 11.00
C ASN A 249 1.09 2.84 9.65
N TYR A 250 0.63 3.50 8.58
CA TYR A 250 0.94 3.07 7.22
C TYR A 250 2.42 3.17 6.89
N HIS A 251 2.97 2.07 6.38
CA HIS A 251 4.24 2.07 5.67
C HIS A 251 3.97 2.49 4.22
N THR A 252 4.58 3.58 3.78
CA THR A 252 4.35 4.10 2.43
C THR A 252 5.50 3.71 1.51
N THR A 253 5.17 2.96 0.47
CA THR A 253 6.11 2.59 -0.59
C THR A 253 5.78 3.38 -1.85
N TYR A 254 6.78 4.01 -2.45
CA TYR A 254 6.61 4.73 -3.70
C TYR A 254 7.08 3.91 -4.90
N PHE A 255 6.28 3.93 -5.95
CA PHE A 255 6.63 3.37 -7.25
C PHE A 255 6.50 4.46 -8.31
N ILE A 256 7.42 4.45 -9.26
CA ILE A 256 7.37 5.34 -10.42
C ILE A 256 7.04 4.49 -11.62
N GLU A 257 6.09 4.96 -12.42
CA GLU A 257 5.78 4.39 -13.73
C GLU A 257 6.09 5.42 -14.81
N SER A 258 6.68 4.95 -15.91
CA SER A 258 7.21 5.80 -16.97
C SER A 258 6.47 5.53 -18.29
N ASP A 259 6.03 6.60 -18.94
CA ASP A 259 5.55 6.61 -20.31
C ASP A 259 6.63 7.24 -21.20
N ILE A 260 6.96 6.58 -22.31
CA ILE A 260 8.19 6.84 -23.07
C ILE A 260 7.86 7.00 -24.54
N HIS A 261 8.30 8.12 -25.11
CA HIS A 261 8.18 8.39 -26.53
C HIS A 261 9.55 8.61 -27.16
N TYR A 262 9.80 7.95 -28.29
CA TYR A 262 11.07 8.02 -29.01
C TYR A 262 10.94 8.89 -30.26
N PHE A 263 11.86 9.83 -30.42
CA PHE A 263 11.91 10.69 -31.59
C PHE A 263 13.31 10.66 -32.19
N PRO A 264 13.46 10.43 -33.51
CA PRO A 264 14.78 10.52 -34.14
C PRO A 264 15.30 11.96 -34.08
N PHE A 265 16.62 12.11 -34.00
CA PHE A 265 17.25 13.42 -34.12
C PHE A 265 17.00 14.03 -35.50
N ASN A 266 16.81 15.34 -35.52
CA ASN A 266 16.74 16.08 -36.76
C ASN A 266 18.13 16.07 -37.45
N SER A 267 18.18 16.32 -38.76
CA SER A 267 19.43 16.26 -39.51
C SER A 267 20.46 17.32 -39.09
N LYS A 268 20.01 18.42 -38.45
CA LYS A 268 20.83 19.50 -37.87
C LYS A 268 20.23 20.02 -36.57
N PRO A 269 20.38 19.31 -35.44
CA PRO A 269 19.83 19.77 -34.18
C PRO A 269 20.69 20.91 -33.62
N GLU A 270 20.12 22.11 -33.49
CA GLU A 270 20.81 23.23 -32.86
C GLU A 270 20.94 23.03 -31.34
N GLY A 271 22.05 23.50 -30.75
CA GLY A 271 22.23 23.53 -29.30
C GLY A 271 22.66 22.21 -28.65
N LEU A 272 22.90 21.16 -29.43
CA LEU A 272 23.50 19.91 -28.93
C LEU A 272 24.96 20.13 -28.53
N PRO A 273 25.40 19.64 -27.36
CA PRO A 273 26.82 19.52 -27.06
C PRO A 273 27.54 18.69 -28.13
N ASN A 274 28.78 19.06 -28.44
CA ASN A 274 29.58 18.33 -29.41
C ASN A 274 29.82 16.87 -28.94
N GLY A 275 29.66 15.91 -29.84
CA GLY A 275 29.79 14.49 -29.54
C GLY A 275 28.57 13.86 -28.84
N THR A 276 27.40 14.50 -28.86
CA THR A 276 26.17 13.88 -28.34
C THR A 276 25.80 12.65 -29.16
N SER A 277 25.69 11.50 -28.51
CA SER A 277 25.19 10.27 -29.12
C SER A 277 23.68 10.14 -29.00
N GLY A 278 23.09 10.63 -27.92
CA GLY A 278 21.66 10.55 -27.69
C GLY A 278 21.19 11.51 -26.61
N TYR A 279 19.87 11.59 -26.46
CA TYR A 279 19.22 12.48 -25.50
C TYR A 279 18.08 11.74 -24.81
N PHE A 280 17.91 11.99 -23.53
CA PHE A 280 16.67 11.66 -22.86
C PHE A 280 16.22 12.82 -21.99
N SER A 281 14.92 12.89 -21.74
CA SER A 281 14.35 13.89 -20.85
C SER A 281 13.34 13.28 -19.94
N VAL A 282 13.22 13.85 -18.75
CA VAL A 282 12.32 13.41 -17.70
C VAL A 282 11.43 14.59 -17.32
N ALA A 283 10.12 14.37 -17.29
CA ALA A 283 9.13 15.33 -16.84
C ALA A 283 8.03 14.62 -16.05
N ALA A 284 7.37 15.34 -15.15
CA ALA A 284 6.14 14.84 -14.54
C ALA A 284 5.05 14.77 -15.61
N GLY A 285 4.51 13.58 -15.87
CA GLY A 285 3.46 13.34 -16.86
C GLY A 285 2.08 13.78 -16.39
N THR A 286 1.83 13.59 -15.09
CA THR A 286 0.61 14.01 -14.40
C THR A 286 0.96 14.37 -12.97
N PHE A 287 0.23 15.36 -12.44
CA PHE A 287 0.29 15.78 -11.04
C PHE A 287 -0.76 15.05 -10.17
N ILE A 288 -1.37 14.01 -10.73
CA ILE A 288 -2.28 13.11 -10.03
C ILE A 288 -1.46 11.91 -9.54
N GLN A 289 -1.34 11.79 -8.23
CA GLN A 289 -0.70 10.67 -7.56
C GLN A 289 -1.75 9.60 -7.24
N GLU A 290 -1.55 8.39 -7.75
CA GLU A 290 -2.39 7.26 -7.39
C GLU A 290 -1.98 6.76 -5.99
N GLN A 291 -2.97 6.57 -5.11
CA GLN A 291 -2.77 6.06 -3.76
C GLN A 291 -3.55 4.77 -3.58
N THR A 292 -2.83 3.67 -3.32
CA THR A 292 -3.44 2.41 -2.90
C THR A 292 -3.30 2.27 -1.39
N ILE A 293 -4.41 2.18 -0.68
CA ILE A 293 -4.44 2.12 0.79
C ILE A 293 -5.00 0.78 1.23
N GLU A 294 -4.31 0.11 2.15
CA GLU A 294 -4.79 -1.11 2.77
C GLU A 294 -5.74 -0.81 3.94
N HIS A 295 -6.81 -1.60 4.04
CA HIS A 295 -7.81 -1.52 5.09
C HIS A 295 -8.06 -2.91 5.69
N ARG A 296 -8.19 -2.98 7.01
CA ARG A 296 -8.66 -4.20 7.70
C ARG A 296 -10.17 -4.17 7.87
N LEU A 297 -10.83 -5.28 7.61
CA LEU A 297 -12.28 -5.43 7.79
C LEU A 297 -12.62 -5.90 9.20
N PHE A 298 -11.77 -6.76 9.75
CA PHE A 298 -12.00 -7.40 11.05
C PHE A 298 -11.02 -6.83 12.08
N THR A 299 -11.57 -6.10 13.05
CA THR A 299 -10.82 -5.43 14.12
C THR A 299 -11.44 -5.74 15.48
N VAL A 300 -10.69 -5.48 16.55
CA VAL A 300 -11.23 -5.65 17.92
C VAL A 300 -12.47 -4.77 18.14
N PHE A 301 -12.45 -3.52 17.67
CA PHE A 301 -13.63 -2.65 17.77
C PHE A 301 -14.80 -3.14 16.92
N SER A 302 -14.57 -3.68 15.71
CA SER A 302 -15.68 -4.25 14.91
C SER A 302 -16.26 -5.52 15.58
N ALA A 303 -15.42 -6.31 16.24
CA ALA A 303 -15.84 -7.45 17.05
C ALA A 303 -16.60 -7.04 18.33
N LEU A 304 -16.16 -6.01 19.04
CA LEU A 304 -16.85 -5.51 20.22
C LEU A 304 -18.19 -4.86 19.86
N ALA A 305 -18.26 -4.10 18.77
CA ALA A 305 -19.50 -3.50 18.29
C ALA A 305 -20.53 -4.58 17.92
N SER A 306 -20.11 -5.63 17.22
CA SER A 306 -20.99 -6.76 16.87
C SER A 306 -21.43 -7.58 18.08
N ALA A 307 -20.52 -7.86 19.03
CA ALA A 307 -20.87 -8.53 20.29
C ALA A 307 -21.83 -7.69 21.15
N GLY A 308 -21.67 -6.37 21.16
CA GLY A 308 -22.57 -5.44 21.84
C GLY A 308 -23.97 -5.44 21.25
N ALA A 309 -24.10 -5.47 19.92
CA ALA A 309 -25.39 -5.58 19.24
C ALA A 309 -26.13 -6.88 19.59
N ILE A 310 -25.43 -8.02 19.61
CA ILE A 310 -26.00 -9.33 19.99
C ILE A 310 -26.42 -9.32 21.46
N SER A 311 -25.60 -8.74 22.34
CA SER A 311 -25.91 -8.61 23.77
C SER A 311 -27.16 -7.75 24.00
N GLY A 312 -27.35 -6.69 23.22
CA GLY A 312 -28.56 -5.85 23.26
C GLY A 312 -29.84 -6.63 22.92
N VAL A 313 -29.80 -7.49 21.90
CA VAL A 313 -30.93 -8.35 21.52
C VAL A 313 -31.25 -9.39 22.60
N LEU A 314 -30.22 -9.99 23.19
CA LEU A 314 -30.35 -10.95 24.29
C LEU A 314 -30.92 -10.31 25.58
N LEU A 315 -30.61 -9.04 25.83
CA LEU A 315 -31.12 -8.30 26.99
C LEU A 315 -32.53 -7.72 26.77
N ASP A 316 -32.88 -7.28 25.55
CA ASP A 316 -34.24 -6.82 25.23
C ASP A 316 -35.26 -7.97 25.26
N THR A 317 -34.86 -9.15 24.77
CA THR A 317 -35.69 -10.37 24.88
C THR A 317 -35.92 -10.81 26.33
N ARG A 318 -35.03 -10.45 27.27
CA ARG A 318 -35.23 -10.67 28.71
C ARG A 318 -36.19 -9.65 29.36
N LYS A 319 -36.37 -8.46 28.76
CA LYS A 319 -37.20 -7.37 29.30
C LYS A 319 -38.65 -7.38 28.80
N ARG A 320 -38.93 -8.06 27.68
CA ARG A 320 -40.29 -8.24 27.13
C ARG A 320 -40.98 -9.55 27.54
N ILE A 321 -40.41 -10.30 28.49
CA ILE A 321 -41.00 -11.48 29.14
C ILE A 321 -41.22 -11.14 30.61
#